data_AF-A0A7V9UX85-F1
#
_entry.id   AF-A0A7V9UX85-F1
#
_cell.length_a   1.000
_cell.length_b   1.000
_cell.length_c   1.000
_cell.angle_alpha   90.00
_cell.angle_beta   90.00
_cell.angle_gamma   90.00
#
_symmetry.space_group_name_H-M   'P 1'
#
loop_
_entity.id
_entity.type
_entity.pdbx_description
1 polymer ?
#
loop_
_entity_poly.entity_id
_entity_poly.type
_entity_poly.pdbx_seq_one_letter_code
_entity_poly.pdbx_strand_id
1 'polypeptide(L)'
;MEITESRQIALNTLPIGAKLLVRCKSDWRMAVVSASFEGKTTLQICSPKGRTYRKRCAAETFIVYDGAIPLLGEGVWRDELVKYDFRW
;
A
#
# COMPACT_ATOMS: atom_id res chain seq x y z
N MET A 1 21.70 10.95 -8.12
CA MET A 1 20.37 10.31 -7.97
C MET A 1 19.45 11.42 -7.52
N GLU A 2 18.62 11.94 -8.42
CA GLU A 2 17.76 13.08 -8.12
C GLU A 2 16.79 12.72 -6.99
N ILE A 3 16.67 13.62 -6.02
CA ILE A 3 15.75 13.51 -4.90
C ILE A 3 14.35 13.72 -5.50
N THR A 4 13.66 12.64 -5.85
CA THR A 4 12.26 12.70 -6.26
C THR A 4 11.47 13.32 -5.11
N GLU A 5 10.90 14.51 -5.30
CA GLU A 5 10.04 15.17 -4.32
C GLU A 5 8.98 14.16 -3.84
N SER A 6 9.19 13.68 -2.62
CA SER A 6 8.35 12.66 -2.02
C SER A 6 7.08 13.34 -1.51
N ARG A 7 6.09 13.49 -2.40
CA ARG A 7 4.80 14.09 -2.06
C ARG A 7 4.10 13.22 -1.01
N GLN A 8 3.95 13.75 0.20
CA GLN A 8 3.17 13.13 1.27
C GLN A 8 1.71 13.56 1.18
N ILE A 9 0.80 12.58 1.19
CA ILE A 9 -0.64 12.84 1.29
C ILE A 9 -1.27 11.86 2.30
N ALA A 10 -2.46 12.21 2.81
CA ALA A 10 -3.22 11.32 3.69
C ALA A 10 -3.85 10.16 2.91
N LEU A 11 -3.93 8.98 3.52
CA LEU A 11 -4.45 7.76 2.91
C LEU A 11 -5.92 7.89 2.44
N ASN A 12 -6.72 8.69 3.15
CA ASN A 12 -8.11 8.98 2.80
C ASN A 12 -8.30 9.79 1.51
N THR A 13 -7.24 10.38 0.96
CA THR A 13 -7.28 11.06 -0.34
C THR A 13 -7.35 10.07 -1.50
N LEU A 14 -7.00 8.79 -1.27
CA LEU A 14 -7.16 7.74 -2.26
C LEU A 14 -8.63 7.30 -2.36
N PRO A 15 -9.20 7.22 -3.57
CA PRO A 15 -10.57 6.71 -3.75
C PRO A 15 -10.67 5.22 -3.42
N ILE A 16 -11.88 4.76 -3.10
CA ILE A 16 -12.15 3.32 -3.02
C ILE A 16 -11.83 2.68 -4.38
N GLY A 17 -11.12 1.56 -4.35
CA GLY A 17 -10.58 0.88 -5.54
C GLY A 17 -9.15 1.31 -5.91
N ALA A 18 -8.61 2.38 -5.31
CA ALA A 18 -7.22 2.78 -5.54
C ALA A 18 -6.24 1.69 -5.10
N LYS A 19 -5.18 1.50 -5.89
CA LYS A 19 -4.10 0.54 -5.63
C LYS A 19 -2.92 1.25 -4.98
N LEU A 20 -2.28 0.59 -4.02
CA LEU A 20 -1.06 1.05 -3.37
C LEU A 20 -0.17 -0.12 -2.97
N LEU A 21 1.12 0.16 -2.71
CA LEU A 21 2.01 -0.80 -2.08
C LEU A 21 2.07 -0.53 -0.59
N VAL A 22 2.04 -1.58 0.23
CA VAL A 22 2.12 -1.48 1.68
C VAL A 22 3.30 -2.27 2.22
N ARG A 23 4.08 -1.64 3.09
CA ARG A 23 5.13 -2.33 3.84
C ARG A 23 4.50 -3.28 4.86
N CYS A 24 4.78 -4.56 4.69
CA CYS A 24 4.48 -5.62 5.64
C CYS A 24 5.74 -5.97 6.44
N LYS A 25 5.63 -6.92 7.38
CA LYS A 25 6.73 -7.29 8.28
C LYS A 25 7.99 -7.75 7.52
N SER A 26 7.83 -8.44 6.40
CA SER A 26 8.93 -9.09 5.65
C SER A 26 9.12 -8.57 4.22
N ASP A 27 8.13 -7.90 3.66
CA ASP A 27 8.04 -7.63 2.23
C ASP A 27 7.10 -6.44 1.96
N TRP A 28 7.05 -6.01 0.71
CA TRP A 28 6.04 -5.09 0.20
C TRP A 28 4.95 -5.85 -0.53
N ARG A 29 3.69 -5.42 -0.38
CA ARG A 29 2.54 -6.09 -1.00
C ARG A 29 1.63 -5.11 -1.70
N MET A 30 0.98 -5.58 -2.76
CA MET A 30 -0.14 -4.86 -3.36
C MET A 30 -1.33 -4.85 -2.41
N ALA A 31 -1.95 -3.68 -2.32
CA ALA A 31 -3.17 -3.45 -1.59
C ALA A 31 -4.17 -2.64 -2.44
N VAL A 32 -5.44 -2.73 -2.07
CA VAL A 32 -6.53 -1.94 -2.65
C VAL A 32 -7.30 -1.28 -1.51
N VAL A 33 -7.63 0.00 -1.66
CA VAL A 33 -8.57 0.67 -0.76
C VAL A 33 -9.95 0.04 -0.93
N SER A 34 -10.40 -0.75 0.03
CA SER A 34 -11.67 -1.48 -0.07
C SER A 34 -12.85 -0.73 0.56
N ALA A 35 -12.59 0.15 1.52
CA ALA A 35 -13.61 0.98 2.16
C ALA A 35 -12.96 2.16 2.90
N SER A 36 -13.69 3.26 3.03
CA SER A 36 -13.34 4.41 3.88
C SER A 36 -14.57 4.82 4.68
N PHE A 37 -14.50 4.79 6.01
CA PHE A 37 -15.62 5.11 6.91
C PHE A 37 -15.10 5.55 8.29
N GLU A 38 -15.78 6.51 8.93
CA GLU A 38 -15.50 6.96 10.30
C GLU A 38 -14.01 7.18 10.63
N GLY A 39 -13.28 7.91 9.76
CA GLY A 39 -11.87 8.22 9.99
C GLY A 39 -10.93 7.01 9.88
N LYS A 40 -11.40 5.90 9.30
CA LYS A 40 -10.60 4.72 8.99
C LYS A 40 -10.66 4.40 7.50
N THR A 41 -9.52 3.96 6.98
CA THR A 41 -9.42 3.39 5.62
C THR A 41 -9.06 1.92 5.74
N THR A 42 -9.86 1.07 5.10
CA THR A 42 -9.62 -0.38 5.03
C THR A 42 -8.91 -0.73 3.74
N LEU A 43 -7.80 -1.44 3.87
CA LEU A 43 -7.02 -1.96 2.76
C LEU A 43 -7.26 -3.46 2.64
N GLN A 44 -7.55 -3.94 1.44
CA GLN A 44 -7.49 -5.36 1.09
C GLN A 44 -6.11 -5.65 0.52
N ILE A 45 -5.35 -6.53 1.16
CA ILE A 45 -3.95 -6.83 0.84
C ILE A 45 -3.85 -8.26 0.29
N CYS A 46 -3.14 -8.43 -0.83
CA CYS A 46 -2.86 -9.75 -1.39
C CYS A 46 -1.74 -10.43 -0.60
N SER A 47 -2.01 -11.63 -0.09
CA SER A 47 -1.02 -12.52 0.51
C SER A 47 -0.25 -13.25 -0.58
N PRO A 48 1.07 -13.49 -0.41
CA PRO A 48 1.85 -14.34 -1.31
C PRO A 48 1.26 -15.75 -1.51
N LYS A 49 0.45 -16.24 -0.57
CA LYS A 49 -0.18 -17.58 -0.63
C LYS A 49 -1.54 -17.59 -1.35
N GLY A 50 -1.83 -16.61 -2.21
CA GLY A 50 -3.08 -16.52 -2.98
C GLY A 50 -4.33 -16.12 -2.18
N ARG A 51 -4.20 -15.78 -0.90
CA ARG A 51 -5.31 -15.26 -0.06
C ARG A 51 -5.31 -13.74 -0.03
N THR A 52 -6.39 -13.14 0.45
CA THR A 52 -6.39 -11.71 0.82
C THR A 52 -6.70 -11.54 2.31
N TYR A 53 -6.25 -10.44 2.88
CA TYR A 53 -6.62 -10.03 4.24
C TYR A 53 -6.89 -8.54 4.29
N ARG A 54 -7.58 -8.08 5.34
CA ARG A 54 -7.92 -6.67 5.52
C ARG A 54 -7.04 -6.04 6.60
N LYS A 55 -6.56 -4.82 6.34
CA LYS A 55 -5.86 -3.98 7.32
C LYS A 55 -6.61 -2.66 7.45
N ARG A 56 -6.99 -2.30 8.68
CA ARG A 56 -7.58 -0.99 8.97
C ARG A 56 -6.46 -0.02 9.34
N CYS A 57 -6.44 1.13 8.70
CA CYS A 57 -5.50 2.22 8.94
C CYS A 57 -6.27 3.47 9.38
N ALA A 58 -5.60 4.42 10.04
CA ALA A 58 -6.21 5.74 10.23
C ALA A 58 -6.33 6.44 8.86
N ALA A 59 -7.42 7.17 8.65
CA ALA A 59 -7.66 7.94 7.43
C ALA A 59 -6.50 8.92 7.14
N GLU A 60 -5.98 9.55 8.19
CA GLU A 60 -4.88 10.52 8.13
C GLU A 60 -3.49 9.89 8.10
N THR A 61 -3.39 8.55 7.97
CA THR A 61 -2.08 7.92 7.82
C THR A 61 -1.41 8.42 6.53
N PHE A 62 -0.18 8.92 6.65
CA PHE A 62 0.54 9.43 5.48
C PHE A 62 1.00 8.30 4.55
N ILE A 63 0.92 8.59 3.26
CA ILE A 63 1.51 7.81 2.18
C ILE A 63 2.48 8.69 1.38
N VAL A 64 3.46 8.05 0.76
CA VAL A 64 4.48 8.68 -0.10
C VAL A 64 4.29 8.19 -1.53
N TYR A 65 4.66 9.00 -2.52
CA TYR A 65 4.69 8.58 -3.92
C TYR A 65 6.12 8.29 -4.39
N ASP A 66 6.31 7.15 -5.06
CA ASP A 66 7.45 6.89 -5.95
C ASP A 66 6.93 6.91 -7.39
N GLY A 67 7.13 8.05 -8.06
CA GLY A 67 6.47 8.35 -9.33
C GLY A 67 4.95 8.35 -9.19
N ALA A 68 4.27 7.46 -9.90
CA ALA A 68 2.81 7.30 -9.84
C ALA A 68 2.33 6.26 -8.82
N ILE A 69 3.25 5.63 -8.08
CA ILE A 69 2.94 4.49 -7.20
C ILE A 69 2.83 5.00 -5.76
N PRO A 70 1.64 4.97 -5.13
CA PRO A 70 1.48 5.30 -3.72
C PRO A 70 2.02 4.17 -2.83
N LEU A 71 2.75 4.56 -1.79
CA LEU A 71 3.47 3.71 -0.87
C LEU A 71 3.00 4.00 0.56
N LEU A 72 2.61 2.96 1.29
CA LEU A 72 2.30 3.01 2.71
C LEU A 72 3.38 2.29 3.51
N GLY A 73 4.30 3.06 4.08
CA GLY A 73 5.45 2.60 4.87
C GLY A 73 6.78 3.07 4.31
N GLU A 74 7.87 2.66 4.96
CA GLU A 74 9.24 3.03 4.60
C GLU A 74 10.03 1.83 4.07
N GLY A 75 11.09 2.09 3.29
CA GLY A 75 12.00 1.09 2.74
C GLY A 75 12.04 1.05 1.21
N VAL A 76 12.79 0.08 0.66
CA VAL A 76 13.06 -0.04 -0.78
C VAL A 76 12.12 -1.05 -1.41
N TRP A 77 10.92 -0.61 -1.80
CA TRP A 77 9.88 -1.52 -2.30
C TRP A 77 10.27 -2.27 -3.57
N ARG A 78 11.15 -1.73 -4.42
CA ARG A 78 11.53 -2.33 -5.70
C ARG A 78 12.27 -3.66 -5.51
N ASP A 79 13.08 -3.76 -4.47
CA ASP A 79 13.85 -4.96 -4.16
C ASP A 79 13.07 -5.94 -3.28
N GLU A 80 12.16 -5.41 -2.47
CA GLU A 80 11.42 -6.16 -1.46
C GLU A 80 9.95 -6.40 -1.82
N LEU A 81 9.54 -6.13 -3.07
CA LEU A 81 8.19 -6.44 -3.54
C LEU A 81 7.99 -7.94 -3.55
N VAL A 82 6.92 -8.39 -2.87
CA VAL A 82 6.55 -9.79 -2.85
C VAL A 82 6.37 -10.30 -4.27
N LYS A 83 7.07 -11.37 -4.60
CA LYS A 83 6.82 -12.12 -5.83
C LYS A 83 5.63 -13.02 -5.57
N TYR A 84 4.60 -12.90 -6.41
CA TYR A 84 3.47 -13.80 -6.35
C TYR A 84 3.96 -15.23 -6.60
N ASP A 85 3.56 -16.18 -5.74
CA ASP A 85 3.89 -17.59 -5.96
C ASP A 85 3.01 -18.11 -7.10
N PHE A 86 3.62 -18.27 -8.28
CA PHE A 86 2.96 -18.69 -9.51
C PHE A 86 2.57 -20.18 -9.54
N ARG A 87 2.74 -20.92 -8.43
CA ARG A 87 2.39 -22.35 -8.33
C ARG A 87 0.88 -22.63 -8.23
N TRP A 88 0.06 -21.77 -8.78
CA TRP A 88 -1.40 -21.91 -8.87
C TRP A 88 -1.82 -21.88 -10.33
#